data_AF-A0ABD5MG32-F1
#
_entry.id   AF-A0ABD5MG32-F1
#
_cell.length_a   1.000
_cell.length_b   1.000
_cell.length_c   1.000
_cell.angle_alpha   90.00
_cell.angle_beta   90.00
_cell.angle_gamma   90.00
#
_symmetry.space_group_name_H-M   'P 1'
#
loop_
_entity.id
_entity.type
_entity.pdbx_description
1 polymer ?
#
loop_
_entity_poly.entity_id
_entity_poly.type
_entity_poly.pdbx_seq_one_letter_code
_entity_poly.pdbx_strand_id
1 'polypeptide(L)'
;MKSTDSRERLPLIAIGFLVLFGPAVILVITLEILILFGDLELSQITPVKFIELYIVDLILFTGLGYGIYRSSLWLVKNKLPPSPDAVDSQAVEDTLDDDSE
;
A
#
# COMPACT_ATOMS: atom_id res chain seq x y z
N MET A 1 -7.34 -4.44 -32.22
CA MET A 1 -6.62 -3.64 -31.21
C MET A 1 -7.58 -3.40 -30.06
N LYS A 2 -7.39 -4.08 -28.92
CA LYS A 2 -8.24 -3.92 -27.73
C LYS A 2 -8.02 -2.50 -27.22
N SER A 3 -9.06 -1.66 -27.22
CA SER A 3 -9.01 -0.32 -26.63
C SER A 3 -8.79 -0.50 -25.14
N THR A 4 -7.54 -0.60 -24.72
CA THR A 4 -7.19 -0.75 -23.31
C THR A 4 -7.76 0.48 -22.61
N ASP A 5 -8.68 0.26 -21.68
CA ASP A 5 -9.45 1.31 -21.04
C ASP A 5 -8.47 2.21 -20.29
N SER A 6 -8.37 3.48 -20.69
CA SER A 6 -7.43 4.45 -20.09
C SER A 6 -7.67 4.62 -18.59
N ARG A 7 -8.88 4.27 -18.14
CA ARG A 7 -9.34 4.36 -16.75
C ARG A 7 -8.66 3.36 -15.81
N GLU A 8 -8.25 2.19 -16.31
CA GLU A 8 -7.54 1.16 -15.52
C GLU A 8 -6.05 1.51 -15.29
N ARG A 9 -5.48 2.36 -16.13
CA ARG A 9 -4.05 2.70 -16.13
C ARG A 9 -3.73 3.84 -15.17
N LEU A 10 -4.67 4.76 -15.01
CA LEU A 10 -4.55 5.93 -14.14
C LEU A 10 -4.20 5.56 -12.68
N PRO A 11 -4.88 4.59 -12.02
CA PRO A 11 -4.51 4.20 -10.66
C PRO A 11 -3.13 3.54 -10.61
N LEU A 12 -2.74 2.77 -11.63
CA LEU A 12 -1.41 2.14 -11.69
C LEU A 12 -0.30 3.21 -11.78
N ILE A 13 -0.50 4.24 -12.59
CA ILE A 13 0.42 5.38 -12.72
C ILE A 13 0.46 6.18 -11.42
N ALA A 14 -0.70 6.43 -10.80
CA ALA A 14 -0.79 7.14 -9.53
C ALA A 14 -0.04 6.39 -8.42
N ILE A 15 -0.15 5.06 -8.37
CA ILE A 15 0.61 4.21 -7.44
C ILE A 15 2.11 4.29 -7.73
N GLY A 16 2.52 4.22 -9.00
CA GLY A 16 3.92 4.41 -9.38
C GLY A 16 4.46 5.78 -8.94
N PHE A 17 3.67 6.84 -9.13
CA PHE A 17 3.99 8.18 -8.66
C PHE A 17 4.07 8.25 -7.14
N LEU A 18 3.12 7.65 -6.42
CA LEU A 18 3.10 7.63 -4.96
C LEU A 18 4.32 6.89 -4.40
N VAL A 19 4.73 5.78 -5.03
CA VAL A 19 5.91 5.02 -4.62
C VAL A 19 7.19 5.81 -4.91
N LEU A 20 7.26 6.53 -6.02
CA LEU A 20 8.44 7.31 -6.40
C LEU A 20 8.56 8.62 -5.60
N PHE A 21 7.47 9.37 -5.46
CA PHE A 21 7.46 10.70 -4.86
C PHE A 21 7.00 10.72 -3.40
N GLY A 22 6.28 9.70 -2.92
CA GLY A 22 5.89 9.59 -1.52
C GLY A 22 7.08 9.71 -0.55
N PRO A 23 8.20 8.98 -0.77
CA PRO A 23 9.41 9.13 0.02
C PRO A 23 9.98 10.56 -0.03
N ALA A 24 9.94 11.22 -1.19
CA ALA A 24 10.40 12.60 -1.32
C ALA A 24 9.54 13.59 -0.52
N VAL A 25 8.22 13.39 -0.50
CA VAL A 25 7.29 14.21 0.30
C VAL A 25 7.54 14.00 1.79
N ILE A 26 7.69 12.75 2.23
CA ILE A 26 8.02 12.42 3.62
C ILE A 26 9.33 13.08 4.02
N LEU A 27 10.36 13.01 3.17
CA LEU A 27 11.64 13.64 3.43
C LEU A 27 11.51 15.15 3.61
N VAL A 28 10.77 15.84 2.74
CA VAL A 28 10.54 17.29 2.86
C VAL A 28 9.90 17.63 4.21
N ILE A 29 8.88 16.85 4.62
CA ILE A 29 8.22 17.04 5.92
C ILE A 29 9.20 16.78 7.07
N THR A 30 9.99 15.72 7.01
CA THR A 30 11.01 15.39 8.01
C THR A 30 12.04 16.50 8.14
N LEU A 31 12.49 17.06 7.01
CA LEU A 31 13.44 18.18 6.98
C LEU A 31 12.84 19.42 7.65
N GLU A 32 11.60 19.76 7.31
CA GLU A 32 10.87 20.90 7.89
C GLU A 32 10.75 20.76 9.41
N ILE A 33 10.39 19.57 9.90
CA ILE A 33 10.35 19.28 11.34
C ILE A 33 11.74 19.46 11.97
N LEU A 34 12.80 18.88 11.38
CA LEU A 34 14.13 18.95 11.98
C LEU A 34 14.68 20.38 12.05
N ILE A 35 14.34 21.20 11.05
CA ILE A 35 14.64 22.64 11.04
C ILE A 35 13.84 23.37 12.13
N LEU A 36 12.53 23.11 12.26
CA LEU A 36 11.68 23.76 13.26
C LEU A 36 12.11 23.44 14.70
N PHE A 37 12.54 22.21 14.95
CA PHE A 37 13.05 21.78 16.25
C PHE A 37 14.49 22.23 16.53
N GLY A 38 15.15 22.86 15.56
CA GLY A 38 16.54 23.35 15.69
C GLY A 38 17.59 22.24 15.71
N ASP A 39 17.20 21.01 15.37
CA ASP A 39 18.08 19.83 15.35
C ASP A 39 18.84 19.73 14.01
N LEU A 40 18.49 20.59 13.03
CA LEU A 40 19.15 20.65 11.73
C LEU A 40 19.25 22.08 11.19
N GLU A 41 20.47 22.56 11.02
CA GLU A 41 20.74 23.77 10.24
C GLU A 41 20.90 23.41 8.76
N LEU A 42 20.15 24.10 7.88
CA LEU A 42 20.20 23.90 6.42
C LEU A 42 21.62 23.98 5.84
N SER A 43 22.52 24.75 6.45
CA SER A 43 23.91 24.90 5.98
C SER A 43 24.80 23.68 6.29
N GLN A 44 24.37 22.79 7.19
CA GLN A 44 25.11 21.59 7.57
C GLN A 44 24.67 20.35 6.77
N ILE A 45 23.58 20.45 6.01
CA ILE A 45 23.09 19.36 5.15
C ILE A 45 23.93 19.31 3.89
N THR A 46 24.79 18.29 3.80
CA THR A 46 25.48 17.99 2.56
C THR A 46 24.57 17.20 1.60
N PRO A 47 24.79 17.27 0.27
CA PRO A 47 24.03 16.48 -0.69
C PRO A 47 24.09 14.96 -0.41
N VAL A 48 25.20 14.48 0.13
CA VAL A 48 25.38 13.08 0.52
C VAL A 48 24.47 12.71 1.69
N LYS A 49 24.39 13.56 2.72
CA LYS A 49 23.49 13.39 3.87
C LYS A 49 22.02 13.35 3.44
N PHE A 50 21.66 14.19 2.46
CA PHE A 50 20.31 14.21 1.89
C PHE A 50 19.97 12.90 1.16
N ILE A 51 20.91 12.37 0.37
CA ILE A 51 20.75 11.07 -0.31
C ILE A 51 20.65 9.93 0.70
N GLU A 52 21.47 9.94 1.75
CA GLU A 52 21.41 8.96 2.84
C GLU A 52 20.02 8.95 3.49
N LEU A 53 19.51 10.12 3.85
CA LEU A 53 18.18 10.26 4.47
C LEU A 53 17.08 9.79 3.51
N TYR A 54 17.17 10.12 2.23
CA TYR A 54 16.24 9.65 1.21
C TYR A 54 16.24 8.13 1.06
N ILE A 55 17.40 7.48 1.09
CA ILE A 55 17.49 6.02 1.03
C ILE A 55 16.84 5.39 2.28
N VAL A 56 17.07 5.96 3.46
CA VAL A 56 16.43 5.49 4.71
C VAL A 56 14.90 5.61 4.60
N ASP A 57 14.39 6.77 4.17
CA ASP A 57 12.96 6.98 3.98
C ASP A 57 12.37 6.04 2.93
N LEU A 58 13.09 5.79 1.83
CA LEU A 58 12.67 4.85 0.80
C LEU A 58 12.55 3.42 1.34
N ILE A 59 13.53 2.97 2.11
CA ILE A 59 13.52 1.64 2.73
C ILE A 59 12.38 1.55 3.75
N LEU A 60 12.21 2.58 4.57
CA LEU A 60 11.17 2.62 5.60
C LEU A 60 9.77 2.61 4.97
N PHE A 61 9.55 3.46 3.97
CA PHE A 61 8.29 3.55 3.23
C PHE A 61 7.96 2.23 2.52
N THR A 62 8.94 1.66 1.81
CA THR A 62 8.75 0.39 1.10
C THR A 62 8.54 -0.77 2.07
N GLY A 63 9.29 -0.82 3.16
CA GLY A 63 9.16 -1.84 4.21
C GLY A 63 7.81 -1.77 4.91
N LEU A 64 7.33 -0.57 5.22
CA LEU A 64 6.00 -0.35 5.79
C LEU A 64 4.90 -0.77 4.81
N GLY A 65 5.00 -0.35 3.54
CA GLY A 65 4.06 -0.73 2.49
C GLY A 65 4.00 -2.25 2.30
N TYR A 66 5.16 -2.92 2.28
CA TYR A 66 5.25 -4.37 2.23
C TYR A 66 4.62 -5.02 3.47
N GLY A 67 4.89 -4.49 4.66
CA GLY A 67 4.30 -4.97 5.92
C GLY A 67 2.77 -4.89 5.90
N ILE A 68 2.21 -3.75 5.48
CA ILE A 68 0.76 -3.56 5.35
C ILE A 68 0.18 -4.53 4.32
N TYR A 69 0.80 -4.63 3.13
CA TYR A 69 0.38 -5.57 2.09
C TYR A 69 0.37 -7.01 2.58
N ARG A 70 1.45 -7.42 3.27
CA ARG A 70 1.60 -8.77 3.81
C ARG A 70 0.58 -9.07 4.91
N SER A 71 0.35 -8.12 5.82
CA SER A 71 -0.68 -8.22 6.85
C SER A 71 -2.08 -8.29 6.27
N SER A 72 -2.36 -7.50 5.23
CA SER A 72 -3.64 -7.53 4.50
C SER A 72 -3.88 -8.90 3.86
N LEU A 73 -2.89 -9.45 3.15
CA LEU A 73 -2.95 -10.80 2.60
C LEU A 73 -3.16 -11.86 3.67
N TRP A 74 -2.43 -11.76 4.79
CA TRP A 74 -2.58 -12.70 5.89
C TRP A 74 -3.99 -12.63 6.46
N LEU A 75 -4.52 -11.42 6.71
CA LEU A 75 -5.87 -11.21 7.22
C LEU A 75 -6.92 -11.76 6.26
N VAL A 76 -6.80 -11.48 4.96
CA VAL A 76 -7.69 -12.01 3.92
C VAL A 76 -7.68 -13.54 3.94
N LYS A 77 -6.51 -14.16 3.94
CA LYS A 77 -6.39 -15.63 3.92
C LYS A 77 -6.94 -16.30 5.19
N ASN A 78 -6.83 -15.64 6.35
CA ASN A 78 -7.20 -16.21 7.63
C ASN A 78 -8.62 -15.87 8.11
N LYS A 79 -9.28 -14.87 7.50
CA LYS A 79 -10.60 -14.38 7.91
C LYS A 79 -11.67 -14.43 6.82
N LEU A 80 -11.32 -14.57 5.54
CA LEU A 80 -12.31 -14.78 4.48
C LEU A 80 -12.45 -16.28 4.20
N PRO A 81 -13.68 -16.83 4.15
CA PRO A 81 -13.90 -18.19 3.69
C PRO A 81 -13.31 -18.38 2.27
N PRO A 82 -12.87 -19.59 1.92
CA PRO A 82 -12.30 -19.86 0.61
C PRO A 82 -13.35 -19.61 -0.46
N SER A 83 -13.17 -18.51 -1.20
CA SER A 83 -13.96 -18.06 -2.36
C SER A 83 -15.43 -17.62 -2.09
N PRO A 84 -15.89 -16.54 -2.76
CA PRO A 84 -17.31 -16.18 -2.81
C PRO A 84 -18.21 -17.29 -3.36
N ASP A 85 -17.66 -18.21 -4.16
CA ASP A 85 -18.39 -19.35 -4.75
C ASP A 85 -18.82 -20.40 -3.72
N ALA A 86 -18.17 -20.43 -2.54
CA ALA A 86 -18.54 -21.34 -1.46
C ALA A 86 -19.78 -20.87 -0.68
N VAL A 87 -20.08 -19.57 -0.69
CA VAL A 87 -21.27 -19.01 -0.02
C VAL A 87 -22.53 -19.27 -0.84
N ASP A 88 -22.41 -19.23 -2.18
CA ASP A 88 -23.54 -19.52 -3.08
C ASP A 88 -23.92 -21.02 -3.08
N SER A 89 -22.97 -21.91 -2.79
CA SER A 89 -23.22 -23.35 -2.72
C SER A 89 -23.94 -23.78 -1.43
N GLN A 90 -23.74 -23.08 -0.30
CA GLN A 90 -24.43 -23.41 0.96
C GLN A 90 -25.90 -22.96 0.98
N ALA A 91 -26.26 -21.92 0.23
CA ALA A 91 -27.65 -21.46 0.14
C ALA A 91 -28.55 -22.39 -0.71
N VAL A 92 -27.95 -23.23 -1.56
CA VAL A 92 -28.68 -24.19 -2.42
C VAL A 92 -28.90 -25.52 -1.69
N GLU A 93 -27.97 -25.94 -0.84
CA GLU A 93 -28.08 -27.21 -0.10
C GLU A 93 -29.17 -27.16 0.99
N ASP A 94 -29.37 -26.00 1.64
CA ASP A 94 -30.39 -25.81 2.69
C ASP A 94 -31.84 -25.74 2.16
N THR A 95 -32.04 -25.69 0.83
CA THR A 95 -33.37 -25.67 0.20
C THR A 95 -33.82 -27.01 -0.38
N LEU A 96 -32.97 -28.03 -0.38
CA LEU A 96 -33.28 -29.34 -0.96
C LEU A 96 -33.69 -30.40 0.09
N ASP A 97 -33.48 -30.13 1.38
CA ASP A 97 -33.80 -31.06 2.47
C ASP A 97 -35.21 -30.85 3.07
N ASP A 98 -35.99 -29.85 2.62
CA ASP A 98 -37.35 -29.54 3.13
C ASP A 98 -38.49 -29.97 2.17
N ASP A 99 -38.22 -30.86 1.21
CA ASP A 99 -39.21 -31.35 0.22
C ASP A 99 -39.35 -32.89 0.23
N SER A 100 -38.88 -33.56 1.29
CA SER A 100 -38.95 -35.03 1.45
C SER A 100 -39.55 -35.45 2.80
N GLU A 101 -40.80 -35.08 3.08
CA GLU A 101 -41.68 -35.81 4.01
C GLU A 101 -43.00 -36.23 3.35
#